data_AF-A0A924E7W9-F1
#
_entry.id   AF-A0A924E7W9-F1
#
_cell.length_a   1.000
_cell.length_b   1.000
_cell.length_c   1.000
_cell.angle_alpha   90.00
_cell.angle_beta   90.00
_cell.angle_gamma   90.00
#
_symmetry.space_group_name_H-M   'P 1'
#
loop_
_entity.id
_entity.type
_entity.pdbx_description
1 polymer ?
#
loop_
_entity_poly.entity_id
_entity_poly.type
_entity_poly.pdbx_seq_one_letter_code
_entity_poly.pdbx_strand_id
1 'polypeptide(L)' 'MKLMISIGLFVGSSLGGWLGSLLDHGNIFGVWGLLFGTLGAFAGIWAGFKVGQSYIG' A
#
# COMPACT_ATOMS: atom_id res chain seq x y z
N MET A 1 11.74 -11.23 -6.58
CA MET A 1 10.32 -11.33 -6.13
C MET A 1 10.08 -10.67 -4.78
N LYS A 2 10.75 -11.12 -3.69
CA LYS A 2 10.53 -10.56 -2.33
C LYS A 2 10.71 -9.04 -2.24
N LEU A 3 11.73 -8.50 -2.90
CA LEU A 3 12.02 -7.06 -2.94
C LEU A 3 10.91 -6.23 -3.61
N MET A 4 10.28 -6.75 -4.68
CA MET A 4 9.20 -6.04 -5.38
C MET A 4 7.90 -6.05 -4.57
N ILE A 5 7.64 -7.14 -3.86
CA ILE A 5 6.51 -7.24 -2.93
C ILE A 5 6.69 -6.27 -1.75
N SER A 6 7.90 -6.16 -1.20
CA SER A 6 8.16 -5.22 -0.10
C SER A 6 8.12 -3.75 -0.55
N ILE A 7 8.58 -3.43 -1.76
CA ILE A 7 8.39 -2.10 -2.35
C ILE A 7 6.91 -1.80 -2.54
N GLY A 8 6.15 -2.74 -3.13
CA GLY A 8 4.71 -2.61 -3.32
C GLY A 8 3.96 -2.42 -2.00
N LEU A 9 4.31 -3.21 -0.98
CA LEU A 9 3.78 -3.08 0.37
C LEU A 9 4.06 -1.70 0.96
N PHE A 10 5.30 -1.22 0.89
CA PHE A 10 5.69 0.07 1.45
C PHE A 10 4.99 1.24 0.75
N VAL A 11 5.00 1.25 -0.59
CA VAL A 11 4.36 2.31 -1.38
C VAL A 11 2.84 2.27 -1.23
N GLY A 12 2.23 1.09 -1.32
CA GLY A 12 0.79 0.90 -1.20
C GLY A 12 0.26 1.28 0.18
N SER A 13 0.94 0.86 1.25
CA SER A 13 0.55 1.22 2.63
C SER A 13 0.73 2.71 2.91
N SER A 14 1.83 3.32 2.43
CA SER A 14 2.10 4.74 2.62
C SER A 14 1.10 5.63 1.88
N LEU A 15 0.83 5.31 0.60
CA LEU A 15 -0.15 6.06 -0.21
C LEU A 15 -1.57 5.85 0.29
N GLY A 16 -1.93 4.61 0.64
CA GLY A 16 -3.23 4.30 1.21
C GLY A 16 -3.46 5.02 2.55
N GLY A 17 -2.47 4.99 3.45
CA GLY A 17 -2.54 5.67 4.73
C GLY A 17 -2.63 7.19 4.58
N TRP A 18 -1.86 7.76 3.66
CA TRP A 18 -1.91 9.20 3.36
C TRP A 18 -3.28 9.62 2.79
N LEU A 19 -3.81 8.87 1.81
CA LEU A 19 -5.15 9.09 1.27
C LEU A 19 -6.24 8.97 2.35
N GLY A 20 -6.14 7.96 3.21
CA GLY A 20 -7.06 7.80 4.34
C GLY A 20 -6.96 8.95 5.34
N SER A 21 -5.76 9.46 5.61
CA SER A 21 -5.56 10.60 6.52
C SER A 21 -6.19 11.89 5.99
N LEU A 22 -6.24 12.09 4.66
CA LEU A 22 -6.90 13.24 4.05
C LEU A 22 -8.42 13.22 4.30
N LEU A 23 -9.03 12.02 4.31
CA LEU A 23 -10.45 11.84 4.63
C LEU A 23 -10.75 12.02 6.12
N ASP A 24 -9.75 11.82 6.97
CA ASP A 24 -9.80 12.07 8.41
C ASP A 24 -9.23 13.46 8.81
N HIS A 25 -9.30 14.45 7.91
CA HIS A 25 -8.89 15.84 8.17
C HIS A 25 -7.43 15.99 8.65
N GLY A 26 -6.53 15.11 8.20
CA GLY A 26 -5.12 15.11 8.57
C GLY A 26 -4.76 14.19 9.73
N ASN A 27 -5.71 13.43 10.29
CA ASN A 27 -5.41 12.44 11.32
C ASN A 27 -4.84 11.14 10.68
N ILE A 28 -3.52 10.98 10.78
CA ILE A 28 -2.77 9.83 10.23
C ILE A 28 -3.16 8.51 10.91
N PHE A 29 -3.65 8.55 12.15
CA PHE A 29 -4.17 7.38 12.88
C PHE A 29 -5.70 7.30 12.86
N GLY A 30 -6.33 8.05 11.97
CA GLY A 30 -7.77 7.99 11.77
C GLY A 30 -8.22 6.64 11.21
N VAL A 31 -9.52 6.37 11.35
CA VAL A 31 -10.14 5.09 10.93
C VAL A 31 -9.96 4.87 9.43
N TRP A 32 -10.07 5.92 8.62
CA TRP A 32 -9.82 5.88 7.18
C TRP A 32 -8.33 5.72 6.87
N GLY A 33 -7.44 6.37 7.62
CA GLY A 33 -5.98 6.17 7.52
C GLY A 33 -5.59 4.70 7.67
N LEU A 34 -6.10 4.03 8.71
CA LEU A 34 -5.84 2.61 8.96
C LEU A 34 -6.49 1.69 7.91
N LEU A 35 -7.74 1.98 7.50
CA LEU A 35 -8.45 1.20 6.48
C LEU A 35 -7.76 1.30 5.11
N PHE A 36 -7.53 2.52 4.62
CA PHE A 36 -6.91 2.73 3.32
C PHE A 36 -5.44 2.35 3.32
N GLY A 37 -4.72 2.50 4.44
CA GLY A 37 -3.35 1.97 4.59
C GLY A 37 -3.31 0.44 4.48
N THR A 38 -4.27 -0.25 5.10
CA THR A 38 -4.37 -1.72 5.01
C THR A 38 -4.78 -2.16 3.60
N LEU A 39 -5.79 -1.52 3.00
CA LEU A 39 -6.22 -1.83 1.63
C LEU A 39 -5.11 -1.52 0.61
N GLY A 40 -4.39 -0.41 0.78
CA GLY A 40 -3.24 -0.03 -0.02
C GLY A 40 -2.09 -1.02 0.13
N ALA A 41 -1.84 -1.55 1.32
CA ALA A 41 -0.87 -2.62 1.54
C ALA A 41 -1.20 -3.88 0.73
N PHE A 42 -2.47 -4.33 0.76
CA PHE A 42 -2.92 -5.49 -0.03
C PHE A 42 -2.80 -5.26 -1.53
N ALA A 43 -3.26 -4.10 -2.02
CA ALA A 43 -3.15 -3.72 -3.43
C ALA A 43 -1.68 -3.62 -3.88
N GLY A 44 -0.82 -3.06 -3.01
CA GLY A 44 0.62 -2.94 -3.23
C GLY A 44 1.33 -4.28 -3.28
N ILE A 45 1.01 -5.22 -2.40
CA ILE A 45 1.52 -6.60 -2.45
C ILE A 45 1.10 -7.27 -3.76
N TRP A 46 -0.17 -7.15 -4.16
CA TRP A 46 -0.67 -7.74 -5.39
C TRP A 46 0.03 -7.18 -6.64
N ALA A 47 0.18 -5.84 -6.70
CA ALA A 47 0.93 -5.18 -7.77
C ALA A 47 2.40 -5.62 -7.76
N GLY A 48 3.06 -5.62 -6.61
CA GLY A 48 4.45 -6.06 -6.45
C GLY A 48 4.66 -7.53 -6.82
N PHE A 49 3.69 -8.40 -6.54
CA PHE A 49 3.69 -9.81 -6.95
C PHE A 49 3.57 -9.95 -8.47
N LYS A 50 2.63 -9.23 -9.10
CA LYS A 50 2.43 -9.24 -10.55
C LYS A 50 3.68 -8.74 -11.29
N VAL A 51 4.23 -7.59 -10.88
CA VAL A 51 5.46 -7.05 -11.48
C VAL A 51 6.64 -7.98 -11.23
N GLY A 52 6.73 -8.55 -10.02
CA GLY A 52 7.75 -9.53 -9.67
C GLY A 52 7.70 -10.83 -10.47
N GLN A 53 6.53 -11.27 -10.94
CA GLN A 53 6.39 -12.38 -11.87
C GLN A 53 6.73 -11.98 -13.31
N SER A 54 6.33 -10.78 -13.75
CA SER A 54 6.53 -10.34 -15.14
C SER A 54 7.97 -9.93 -15.47
N TYR A 55 8.77 -9.47 -14.50
CA TYR A 55 10.14 -9.01 -14.73
C TYR A 55 11.24 -10.00 -14.29
N ILE A 56 10.90 -11.04 -13.51
CA ILE A 56 11.84 -12.09 -13.05
C ILE A 56 11.41 -13.47 -13.60
N GLY A 57 10.40 -13.51 -14.47
CA GLY A 57 9.95 -14.71 -15.19
C GLY A 57 10.73 -14.93 -16.48
#